data_AF-A0A4U0HCI7-F1
#
_entry.id   AF-A0A4U0HCI7-F1
#
_cell.length_a   1.000
_cell.length_b   1.000
_cell.length_c   1.000
_cell.angle_alpha   90.00
_cell.angle_beta   90.00
_cell.angle_gamma   90.00
#
_symmetry.space_group_name_H-M   'P 1'
#
loop_
_entity.id
_entity.type
_entity.pdbx_description
1 polymer ?
#
loop_
_entity_poly.entity_id
_entity_poly.type
_entity_poly.pdbx_seq_one_letter_code
_entity_poly.pdbx_strand_id
1 'polypeptide(L)'
;MSGPIRRASIARFLNRSCPGITVKTFPQGWTIATRTGASKTAKAFNDLLEAAAPHSSVRTWAEFDELLLATSSSTHPEEFDEYQPRPADKALDAQTVLTGSSLAAAHLRLTAFGLGIRTFDPGPVAVNVEHRQAPFRLLALSGQVLGSTEISTLAHHSVPATLHQQPRTLPDMET
;
A
#
# COMPACT_ATOMS: atom_id res chain seq x y z
N MET A 1 16.79 4.19 6.65
CA MET A 1 16.50 3.53 7.94
C MET A 1 15.24 4.17 8.51
N SER A 2 14.20 3.42 8.88
CA SER A 2 12.98 4.00 9.45
C SER A 2 13.22 4.54 10.87
N GLY A 3 12.68 5.71 11.22
CA GLY A 3 12.81 6.30 12.55
C GLY A 3 12.21 5.44 13.69
N PRO A 4 12.60 5.67 14.97
CA PRO A 4 12.18 4.84 16.11
C PRO A 4 10.67 4.67 16.27
N ILE A 5 9.90 5.74 16.06
CA ILE A 5 8.43 5.73 16.16
C ILE A 5 7.83 4.80 15.09
N ARG A 6 8.29 4.92 13.84
CA ARG A 6 7.85 4.07 12.72
C ARG A 6 8.16 2.60 13.00
N ARG A 7 9.36 2.29 13.49
CA ARG A 7 9.72 0.91 13.88
C ARG A 7 8.79 0.34 14.95
N ALA A 8 8.46 1.13 15.97
CA ALA A 8 7.57 0.70 17.05
C ALA A 8 6.13 0.49 16.56
N SER A 9 5.64 1.36 15.66
CA SER A 9 4.33 1.22 15.03
C SER A 9 4.24 -0.06 14.20
N ILE A 10 5.26 -0.34 13.37
CA ILE A 10 5.36 -1.60 12.61
C ILE A 10 5.38 -2.81 13.55
N ALA A 11 6.17 -2.78 14.62
CA ALA A 11 6.25 -3.89 15.57
C ALA A 11 4.90 -4.18 16.23
N ARG A 12 4.17 -3.14 16.66
CA ARG A 12 2.82 -3.30 17.23
C ARG A 12 1.83 -3.86 16.23
N PHE A 13 1.87 -3.39 14.98
CA PHE A 13 1.02 -3.89 13.91
C PHE A 13 1.28 -5.38 13.67
N LEU A 14 2.56 -5.77 13.51
CA LEU A 14 2.94 -7.17 13.31
C LEU A 14 2.58 -8.08 14.50
N ASN A 15 2.69 -7.58 15.74
CA ASN A 15 2.24 -8.35 16.92
C ASN A 15 0.72 -8.61 16.91
N ARG A 16 -0.08 -7.74 16.28
CA ARG A 16 -1.52 -7.95 16.12
C ARG A 16 -1.85 -8.88 14.95
N SER A 17 -1.17 -8.72 13.81
CA SER A 17 -1.44 -9.51 12.61
C SER A 17 -0.80 -10.91 12.63
N CYS A 18 0.24 -11.11 13.44
CA CYS A 18 1.04 -12.33 13.47
C CYS A 18 1.12 -12.92 14.89
N PRO A 19 0.06 -13.59 15.39
CA PRO A 19 -0.03 -14.03 16.79
C PRO A 19 1.01 -15.09 17.19
N GLY A 20 1.67 -15.74 16.22
CA GLY A 20 2.71 -16.74 16.45
C GLY A 20 4.07 -16.17 16.88
N ILE A 21 4.24 -14.85 16.80
CA ILE A 21 5.52 -14.16 17.09
C ILE A 21 5.34 -12.95 18.00
N THR A 22 6.44 -12.54 18.59
CA THR A 22 6.61 -11.25 19.26
C THR A 22 7.71 -10.47 18.56
N VAL A 23 7.38 -9.26 18.11
CA VAL A 23 8.29 -8.31 17.46
C VAL A 23 8.58 -7.18 18.44
N LYS A 24 9.87 -6.96 18.73
CA LYS A 24 10.37 -5.85 19.55
C LYS A 24 11.33 -5.00 18.72
N THR A 25 11.40 -3.70 19.01
CA THR A 25 12.32 -2.79 18.34
C THR A 25 13.63 -2.63 19.11
N PHE A 26 14.71 -2.38 18.40
CA PHE A 26 15.97 -1.87 18.96
C PHE A 26 16.53 -0.76 18.03
N PRO A 27 17.65 -0.08 18.37
CA PRO A 27 18.14 1.06 17.59
C PRO A 27 18.38 0.78 16.10
N GLN A 28 18.79 -0.43 15.72
CA GLN A 28 19.13 -0.77 14.34
C GLN A 28 18.15 -1.74 13.65
N GLY A 29 16.97 -2.00 14.23
CA GLY A 29 15.99 -2.89 13.60
C GLY A 29 14.97 -3.49 14.56
N TRP A 30 14.63 -4.76 14.31
CA TRP A 30 13.67 -5.53 15.09
C TRP A 30 14.21 -6.89 15.51
N THR A 31 13.80 -7.34 16.68
CA THR A 31 13.96 -8.72 17.14
C THR A 31 12.61 -9.41 17.02
N ILE A 32 12.58 -10.55 16.35
CA ILE A 32 11.43 -11.44 16.24
C ILE A 32 11.69 -12.65 17.13
N ALA A 33 10.77 -12.96 18.03
CA ALA A 33 10.80 -14.16 18.85
C ALA A 33 9.53 -14.99 18.60
N THR A 34 9.70 -16.29 18.41
CA THR A 34 8.58 -17.25 18.29
C THR A 34 8.16 -17.73 19.68
N ARG A 35 6.95 -18.30 19.79
CA ARG A 35 6.48 -18.90 21.05
C ARG A 35 7.34 -20.07 21.55
N THR A 36 8.09 -20.72 20.66
CA THR A 36 8.98 -21.84 20.99
C THR A 36 10.36 -21.38 21.49
N GLY A 37 10.59 -20.07 21.59
CA GLY A 37 11.84 -19.50 22.10
C GLY A 37 12.91 -19.22 21.03
N ALA A 38 12.70 -19.65 19.78
CA ALA A 38 13.60 -19.26 18.69
C ALA A 38 13.48 -17.75 18.43
N SER A 39 14.62 -17.07 18.27
CA SER A 39 14.67 -15.63 18.00
C SER A 39 15.59 -15.30 16.83
N LYS A 40 15.24 -14.24 16.09
CA LYS A 40 16.00 -13.73 14.94
C LYS A 40 15.97 -12.21 14.96
N THR A 41 17.05 -11.59 14.51
CA THR A 41 17.13 -10.15 14.31
C THR A 41 16.92 -9.82 12.84
N ALA A 42 16.05 -8.85 12.54
CA ALA A 42 15.85 -8.27 11.22
C ALA A 42 16.38 -6.83 11.21
N LYS A 43 17.38 -6.56 10.36
CA LYS A 43 17.96 -5.22 10.16
C LYS A 43 17.29 -4.49 9.01
N ALA A 44 16.83 -5.22 7.99
CA ALA A 44 16.03 -4.68 6.90
C ALA A 44 14.53 -4.94 7.11
N PHE A 45 13.71 -4.04 6.56
CA PHE A 45 12.25 -4.20 6.58
C PHE A 45 11.81 -5.45 5.79
N ASN A 46 12.51 -5.80 4.71
CA ASN A 46 12.23 -7.01 3.95
C ASN A 46 12.42 -8.27 4.81
N ASP A 47 13.55 -8.39 5.51
CA ASP A 47 13.84 -9.54 6.39
C ASP A 47 12.80 -9.69 7.50
N LEU A 48 12.26 -8.57 7.99
CA LEU A 48 11.19 -8.55 8.98
C LEU A 48 9.90 -9.14 8.41
N LEU A 49 9.50 -8.70 7.20
CA LEU A 49 8.29 -9.21 6.54
C LEU A 49 8.41 -10.68 6.18
N GLU A 50 9.56 -11.12 5.68
CA GLU A 50 9.83 -12.54 5.39
C GLU A 50 9.74 -13.39 6.66
N ALA A 51 10.30 -12.92 7.78
CA ALA A 51 10.20 -13.63 9.04
C ALA A 51 8.77 -13.63 9.61
N ALA A 52 7.98 -12.59 9.36
CA ALA A 52 6.63 -12.45 9.89
C ALA A 52 5.54 -13.16 9.06
N ALA A 53 5.73 -13.28 7.75
CA ALA A 53 4.74 -13.83 6.83
C ALA A 53 4.19 -15.21 7.22
N PRO A 54 5.02 -16.21 7.57
CA PRO A 54 4.51 -17.54 7.96
C PRO A 54 3.60 -17.53 9.20
N HIS A 55 3.63 -16.45 9.99
CA HIS A 55 2.89 -16.32 11.23
C HIS A 55 1.68 -15.41 11.12
N SER A 56 1.42 -14.81 9.95
CA SER A 56 0.23 -13.99 9.72
C SER A 56 -1.03 -14.82 9.98
N SER A 57 -2.01 -14.25 10.68
CA SER A 57 -3.37 -14.82 10.76
C SER A 57 -4.32 -14.23 9.71
N VAL A 58 -3.94 -13.13 9.07
CA VAL A 58 -4.72 -12.44 8.05
C VAL A 58 -4.64 -13.19 6.71
N ARG A 59 -5.78 -13.40 6.04
CA ARG A 59 -5.92 -14.20 4.82
C ARG A 59 -6.53 -13.43 3.65
N THR A 60 -7.02 -12.22 3.87
CA THR A 60 -7.62 -11.39 2.83
C THR A 60 -7.19 -9.93 2.94
N TRP A 61 -7.32 -9.18 1.85
CA TRP A 61 -7.06 -7.73 1.86
C TRP A 61 -8.07 -6.95 2.69
N ALA A 62 -9.34 -7.40 2.75
CA ALA A 62 -10.38 -6.77 3.55
C ALA A 62 -10.07 -6.86 5.05
N GLU A 63 -9.60 -8.00 5.54
CA GLU A 63 -9.14 -8.16 6.93
C GLU A 63 -7.95 -7.22 7.26
N PHE A 64 -7.05 -6.99 6.31
CA PHE A 64 -6.00 -5.99 6.50
C PHE A 64 -6.56 -4.56 6.56
N ASP A 65 -7.53 -4.22 5.72
CA ASP A 65 -8.21 -2.91 5.80
C ASP A 65 -8.87 -2.72 7.18
N GLU A 66 -9.60 -3.71 7.69
CA GLU A 66 -10.18 -3.67 9.04
C GLU A 66 -9.11 -3.49 10.13
N LEU A 67 -8.01 -4.23 10.05
CA LEU A 67 -6.91 -4.14 11.02
C LEU A 67 -6.20 -2.78 10.97
N LEU A 68 -6.04 -2.22 9.76
CA LEU A 68 -5.47 -0.90 9.55
C LEU A 68 -6.38 0.19 10.11
N LEU A 69 -7.70 0.11 9.89
CA LEU A 69 -8.68 1.03 10.48
C LEU A 69 -8.68 0.97 12.01
N ALA A 70 -8.55 -0.23 12.59
CA ALA A 70 -8.43 -0.43 14.04
C ALA A 70 -7.08 0.06 14.62
N THR A 71 -6.09 0.32 13.76
CA THR A 71 -4.77 0.83 14.16
C THR A 71 -4.74 2.33 13.92
N SER A 72 -5.03 3.11 14.98
CA SER A 72 -5.20 4.57 14.94
C SER A 72 -4.23 5.30 14.00
N SER A 73 -4.76 6.28 13.27
CA SER A 73 -3.98 7.18 12.41
C SER A 73 -2.81 7.79 13.18
N SER A 74 -1.60 7.72 12.63
CA SER A 74 -0.48 8.45 13.23
C SER A 74 -0.70 9.95 13.04
N THR A 75 -0.69 10.70 14.14
CA THR A 75 -0.72 12.18 14.11
C THR A 75 0.62 12.81 13.74
N HIS A 76 1.65 11.98 13.52
CA HIS A 76 2.98 12.44 13.13
C HIS A 76 3.11 12.53 11.61
N PRO A 77 3.67 13.63 11.07
CA PRO A 77 3.94 13.76 9.65
C PRO A 77 4.92 12.69 9.16
N GLU A 78 4.79 12.29 7.90
CA GLU A 78 5.67 11.29 7.31
C GLU A 78 7.08 11.85 7.12
N GLU A 79 8.05 11.22 7.78
CA GLU A 79 9.48 11.44 7.56
C GLU A 79 9.80 10.88 6.16
N PHE A 80 10.23 11.74 5.22
CA PHE A 80 10.48 11.45 3.79
C PHE A 80 9.23 11.36 2.89
N ASP A 81 8.27 12.28 3.03
CA ASP A 81 7.09 12.36 2.17
C ASP A 81 7.39 12.58 0.66
N GLU A 82 8.55 13.15 0.34
CA GLU A 82 9.11 13.36 -1.01
C GLU A 82 9.71 12.09 -1.67
N TYR A 83 9.99 11.03 -0.90
CA TYR A 83 10.66 9.84 -1.44
C TYR A 83 9.81 9.10 -2.49
N GLN A 84 10.36 8.86 -3.68
CA GLN A 84 9.75 7.97 -4.66
C GLN A 84 10.51 6.63 -4.75
N PRO A 85 9.81 5.48 -4.75
CA PRO A 85 10.43 4.21 -5.08
C PRO A 85 10.95 4.19 -6.51
N ARG A 86 11.87 3.24 -6.81
CA ARG A 86 12.32 2.99 -8.18
C ARG A 86 11.10 2.68 -9.07
N PRO A 87 11.00 3.28 -10.27
CA PRO A 87 9.97 2.94 -11.24
C PRO A 87 9.97 1.45 -11.59
N ALA A 88 8.78 0.87 -11.78
CA ALA A 88 8.67 -0.48 -12.27
C ALA A 88 9.14 -0.56 -13.73
N ASP A 89 9.95 -1.57 -14.06
CA ASP A 89 10.46 -1.77 -15.42
C ASP A 89 9.34 -2.21 -16.40
N LYS A 90 8.18 -2.63 -15.88
CA LYS A 90 7.03 -3.12 -16.66
C LYS A 90 5.72 -2.59 -16.10
N ALA A 91 4.83 -2.17 -17.00
CA ALA A 91 3.42 -1.96 -16.68
C ALA A 91 2.76 -3.33 -16.40
N LEU A 92 1.96 -3.39 -15.34
CA LEU A 92 1.24 -4.59 -14.92
C LEU A 92 -0.22 -4.20 -14.70
N ASP A 93 -1.14 -4.97 -15.30
CA ASP A 93 -2.55 -4.89 -14.96
C ASP A 93 -2.74 -5.53 -13.58
N ALA A 94 -2.66 -4.68 -12.55
CA ALA A 94 -2.64 -5.08 -11.16
C ALA A 94 -3.91 -4.64 -10.45
N GLN A 95 -4.48 -5.52 -9.63
CA GLN A 95 -5.62 -5.18 -8.78
C GLN A 95 -5.16 -4.21 -7.68
N THR A 96 -5.84 -3.08 -7.52
CA THR A 96 -5.59 -2.18 -6.39
C THR A 96 -6.20 -2.76 -5.12
N VAL A 97 -5.39 -2.88 -4.06
CA VAL A 97 -5.75 -3.44 -2.76
C VAL A 97 -5.55 -2.41 -1.64
N LEU A 98 -6.05 -2.73 -0.44
CA LEU A 98 -6.01 -1.84 0.73
C LEU A 98 -6.68 -0.48 0.47
N THR A 99 -7.86 -0.53 -0.14
CA THR A 99 -8.64 0.65 -0.54
C THR A 99 -9.53 1.16 0.58
N GLY A 100 -9.93 0.30 1.54
CA GLY A 100 -10.76 0.68 2.68
C GLY A 100 -10.01 1.48 3.76
N SER A 101 -8.67 1.45 3.72
CA SER A 101 -7.79 2.08 4.69
C SER A 101 -6.93 3.20 4.09
N SER A 102 -7.44 3.94 3.10
CA SER A 102 -6.67 4.99 2.40
C SER A 102 -5.99 5.98 3.34
N LEU A 103 -6.68 6.36 4.43
CA LEU A 103 -6.23 7.29 5.47
C LEU A 103 -5.28 6.68 6.51
N ALA A 104 -5.05 5.36 6.50
CA ALA A 104 -4.11 4.73 7.42
C ALA A 104 -2.68 5.20 7.12
N ALA A 105 -1.84 5.25 8.16
CA ALA A 105 -0.46 5.71 8.02
C ALA A 105 0.28 4.91 6.93
N ALA A 106 0.96 5.61 6.02
CA ALA A 106 1.57 5.02 4.83
C ALA A 106 2.47 3.81 5.14
N HIS A 107 3.26 3.87 6.21
CA HIS A 107 4.11 2.74 6.59
C HIS A 107 3.36 1.50 7.05
N LEU A 108 2.20 1.66 7.68
CA LEU A 108 1.36 0.53 8.05
C LEU A 108 0.70 -0.08 6.83
N ARG A 109 0.20 0.76 5.89
CA ARG A 109 -0.33 0.28 4.61
C ARG A 109 0.73 -0.49 3.81
N LEU A 110 1.95 0.04 3.73
CA LEU A 110 3.07 -0.66 3.09
C LEU A 110 3.48 -1.95 3.82
N THR A 111 3.34 -1.99 5.15
CA THR A 111 3.57 -3.21 5.94
C THR A 111 2.52 -4.27 5.67
N ALA A 112 1.23 -3.89 5.67
CA ALA A 112 0.13 -4.77 5.33
C ALA A 112 0.26 -5.30 3.89
N PHE A 113 0.57 -4.42 2.95
CA PHE A 113 0.80 -4.79 1.55
C PHE A 113 1.94 -5.80 1.42
N GLY A 114 3.10 -5.49 2.01
CA GLY A 114 4.25 -6.38 1.98
C GLY A 114 3.99 -7.73 2.66
N LEU A 115 3.15 -7.77 3.69
CA LEU A 115 2.76 -9.01 4.35
C LEU A 115 1.77 -9.81 3.47
N GLY A 116 0.75 -9.18 2.90
CA GLY A 116 -0.26 -9.84 2.06
C GLY A 116 0.33 -10.54 0.83
N ILE A 117 1.21 -9.86 0.09
CA ILE A 117 1.86 -10.45 -1.08
C ILE A 117 2.75 -11.66 -0.74
N ARG A 118 3.29 -11.71 0.49
CA ARG A 118 4.12 -12.83 0.96
C ARG A 118 3.32 -13.97 1.60
N THR A 119 2.03 -13.76 1.85
CA THR A 119 1.23 -14.69 2.67
C THR A 119 0.14 -15.40 1.91
N PHE A 120 -0.66 -14.67 1.12
CA PHE A 120 -1.83 -15.26 0.47
C PHE A 120 -2.05 -14.81 -0.97
N ASP A 121 -1.48 -13.68 -1.40
CA ASP A 121 -1.74 -13.17 -2.75
C ASP A 121 -0.52 -13.28 -3.67
N PRO A 122 -0.45 -14.31 -4.52
CA PRO A 122 0.61 -14.43 -5.52
C PRO A 122 0.34 -13.58 -6.78
N GLY A 123 -0.84 -12.98 -6.91
CA GLY A 123 -1.29 -12.28 -8.11
C GLY A 123 -0.67 -10.90 -8.32
N PRO A 124 -0.94 -10.28 -9.49
CA PRO A 124 -0.55 -8.90 -9.75
C PRO A 124 -1.39 -7.95 -8.92
N VAL A 125 -0.79 -7.31 -7.91
CA VAL A 125 -1.49 -6.39 -7.02
C VAL A 125 -0.74 -5.07 -6.85
N ALA A 126 -1.49 -4.04 -6.48
CA ALA A 126 -0.97 -2.70 -6.28
C ALA A 126 -1.55 -2.04 -5.04
N VAL A 127 -0.77 -1.17 -4.41
CA VAL A 127 -1.25 -0.28 -3.34
C VAL A 127 -0.97 1.17 -3.70
N ASN A 128 -1.97 2.04 -3.53
CA ASN A 128 -1.82 3.47 -3.73
C ASN A 128 -1.35 4.14 -2.43
N VAL A 129 -0.32 4.99 -2.52
CA VAL A 129 0.16 5.83 -1.41
C VAL A 129 -0.08 7.28 -1.79
N GLU A 130 -1.26 7.80 -1.43
CA GLU A 130 -1.81 9.06 -1.95
C GLU A 130 -1.50 10.28 -1.09
N HIS A 131 -1.44 10.11 0.24
CA HIS A 131 -1.35 11.23 1.19
C HIS A 131 0.09 11.64 1.47
N ARG A 132 0.82 11.99 0.40
CA ARG A 132 2.24 12.36 0.41
C ARG A 132 2.53 13.46 -0.61
N GLN A 133 3.66 14.16 -0.45
CA GLN A 133 4.10 15.16 -1.44
C GLN A 133 4.36 14.55 -2.82
N ALA A 134 4.89 13.33 -2.86
CA ALA A 134 5.09 12.56 -4.07
C ALA A 134 4.23 11.28 -4.04
N PRO A 135 2.96 11.33 -4.46
CA PRO A 135 2.10 10.15 -4.52
C PRO A 135 2.61 9.11 -5.51
N PHE A 136 2.45 7.83 -5.19
CA PHE A 136 2.82 6.74 -6.08
C PHE A 136 1.94 5.50 -5.89
N ARG A 137 1.90 4.66 -6.92
CA ARG A 137 1.30 3.34 -6.90
C ARG A 137 2.41 2.30 -6.88
N LEU A 138 2.45 1.46 -5.84
CA LEU A 138 3.46 0.40 -5.71
C LEU A 138 2.93 -0.91 -6.27
N LEU A 139 3.68 -1.54 -7.18
CA LEU A 139 3.31 -2.79 -7.85
C LEU A 139 4.03 -3.99 -7.24
N ALA A 140 3.33 -5.11 -7.15
CA ALA A 140 3.89 -6.39 -6.73
C ALA A 140 3.32 -7.57 -7.53
N LEU A 141 4.10 -8.63 -7.62
CA LEU A 141 3.73 -9.90 -8.24
C LEU A 141 4.50 -11.03 -7.54
N SER A 142 3.85 -12.17 -7.29
CA SER A 142 4.49 -13.37 -6.72
C SER A 142 5.30 -13.08 -5.44
N GLY A 143 4.75 -12.26 -4.55
CA GLY A 143 5.39 -11.89 -3.28
C GLY A 143 6.54 -10.88 -3.36
N GLN A 144 6.85 -10.36 -4.55
CA GLN A 144 7.92 -9.40 -4.77
C GLN A 144 7.38 -8.04 -5.22
N VAL A 145 8.01 -6.97 -4.73
CA VAL A 145 7.74 -5.60 -5.17
C VAL A 145 8.54 -5.34 -6.45
N LEU A 146 7.85 -4.91 -7.52
CA LEU A 146 8.44 -4.68 -8.84
C LEU A 146 8.90 -3.23 -9.04
N GLY A 147 8.29 -2.28 -8.31
CA GLY A 147 8.59 -0.85 -8.41
C GLY A 147 7.33 0.00 -8.29
N SER A 148 7.47 1.29 -8.53
CA SER A 148 6.39 2.27 -8.52
C SER A 148 5.92 2.66 -9.92
N THR A 149 4.70 3.16 -10.00
CA THR A 149 4.14 3.89 -11.14
C THR A 149 3.43 5.14 -10.61
N GLU A 150 3.12 6.09 -11.48
CA GLU A 150 2.27 7.21 -11.10
C GLU A 150 0.85 6.74 -10.77
N ILE A 151 0.17 7.45 -9.88
CA ILE A 151 -1.24 7.22 -9.64
C ILE A 151 -1.99 7.90 -10.79
N SER A 152 -2.36 7.13 -11.81
CA SER A 152 -3.21 7.66 -12.88
C SER A 152 -4.56 8.06 -12.29
N THR A 153 -4.82 9.36 -12.15
CA THR A 153 -6.09 9.94 -11.70
C THR A 153 -7.20 9.84 -12.76
N LEU A 154 -7.07 8.94 -13.75
CA LEU A 154 -8.05 8.71 -14.81
C LEU A 154 -9.24 7.89 -14.31
N ALA A 155 -10.02 8.50 -13.42
CA ALA A 155 -11.41 8.15 -13.14
C ALA A 155 -12.24 9.40 -12.84
N HIS A 156 -12.01 10.50 -13.57
CA HIS A 156 -13.02 11.56 -13.72
C HIS A 156 -13.42 11.69 -15.19
N HIS A 157 -14.54 11.02 -15.51
CA HIS A 157 -15.56 11.49 -16.44
C HIS A 157 -15.10 11.95 -17.83
N SER A 158 -14.89 11.00 -18.74
CA SER A 158 -15.19 11.26 -20.15
C SER A 158 -16.72 11.24 -20.31
N VAL A 159 -17.37 12.37 -20.06
CA VAL A 159 -18.70 12.62 -20.66
C VAL A 159 -18.42 13.01 -22.11
N PRO A 160 -18.86 12.25 -23.13
CA PRO A 160 -18.79 12.74 -24.49
C PRO A 160 -19.72 13.95 -24.59
N ALA A 161 -19.13 15.12 -24.84
CA ALA A 161 -19.89 16.32 -25.19
C ALA A 161 -20.69 16.00 -26.46
N THR A 162 -21.96 15.65 -26.28
CA THR A 162 -22.94 15.60 -27.36
C THR A 162 -23.24 17.04 -27.71
N LEU A 163 -22.39 17.66 -28.54
CA LEU A 163 -22.68 18.97 -29.09
C LEU A 163 -23.69 18.78 -30.24
N HIS A 164 -24.94 19.10 -29.90
CA HIS A 164 -26.08 19.25 -30.79
C HIS A 164 -25.69 20.07 -32.04
N GLN A 165 -25.66 19.42 -33.21
CA GLN A 165 -25.76 20.14 -34.49
C GLN A 165 -27.19 20.66 -34.62
N GLN A 166 -27.39 21.96 -34.41
CA GLN A 166 -28.62 22.63 -34.85
C GLN A 166 -28.55 22.87 -36.37
N PRO A 167 -29.58 22.50 -37.15
CA PRO A 167 -29.68 22.90 -38.54
C PRO A 167 -30.06 24.38 -38.62
N ARG A 168 -29.22 25.23 -39.22
CA ARG A 168 -29.64 26.58 -39.65
C ARG A 168 -30.35 26.45 -40.99
N THR A 169 -31.66 26.63 -40.95
CA THR A 169 -32.54 26.91 -42.09
C THR A 169 -32.10 28.17 -42.84
N LEU A 170 -32.01 28.07 -44.17
CA LEU A 170 -31.94 29.22 -45.10
C LEU A 170 -33.24 30.04 -45.02
N PRO A 171 -33.18 31.37 -45.18
CA PRO A 171 -34.30 32.15 -45.65
C PRO A 171 -34.24 32.31 -47.18
N ASP A 172 -35.18 31.67 -47.87
CA ASP A 172 -35.61 32.09 -49.20
C ASP A 172 -36.41 33.39 -49.08
N MET A 173 -36.03 34.42 -49.83
CA MET A 173 -36.96 35.46 -50.30
C MET A 173 -36.44 36.02 -51.63
N GLU A 174 -36.82 35.35 -52.71
CA GLU A 174 -37.17 36.01 -53.98
C GLU A 174 -38.69 36.21 -53.96
N THR A 175 -39.20 37.45 -54.01
CA THR A 175 -39.74 38.15 -55.21
C THR A 175 -40.44 39.43 -54.77
#